data_AF-A0A2N2SYZ4-F1
#
_entry.id   AF-A0A2N2SYZ4-F1
#
_cell.length_a   1.000
_cell.length_b   1.000
_cell.length_c   1.000
_cell.angle_alpha   90.00
_cell.angle_beta   90.00
_cell.angle_gamma   90.00
#
_symmetry.space_group_name_H-M   'P 1'
#
loop_
_entity.id
_entity.type
_entity.pdbx_description
1 polymer ?
#
loop_
_entity_poly.entity_id
_entity_poly.type
_entity_poly.pdbx_seq_one_letter_code
_entity_poly.pdbx_strand_id
1 'polypeptide(L)' 'MLNLYYYASPSTFYPLAGKLVPWFAALAFILAVVGLYISFFVAPTDFQQGEGYRIIFIHVPAAWMSMFIFVVMAFWSAIG' A
#
# COMPACT_ATOMS: atom_id res chain seq x y z
N MET A 1 1.96 -33.52 9.71
CA MET A 1 2.91 -32.80 8.84
C MET A 1 2.20 -31.61 8.24
N LEU A 2 2.63 -30.38 8.53
CA LEU A 2 2.16 -29.18 7.85
C LEU A 2 2.66 -29.21 6.41
N ASN A 3 1.75 -29.28 5.44
CA ASN A 3 2.11 -29.18 4.03
C ASN A 3 2.25 -27.70 3.67
N LEU A 4 3.49 -27.19 3.67
CA LEU A 4 3.80 -25.79 3.36
C LEU A 4 3.28 -25.35 1.99
N TYR A 5 3.17 -26.27 1.03
CA TYR A 5 2.83 -25.97 -0.36
C TYR A 5 1.33 -26.06 -0.67
N TYR A 6 0.48 -26.28 0.33
CA TYR A 6 -0.97 -26.47 0.11
C TYR A 6 -1.62 -25.29 -0.63
N TYR A 7 -1.18 -24.06 -0.38
CA TYR A 7 -1.66 -22.85 -1.05
C TYR A 7 -0.80 -22.40 -2.22
N ALA A 8 0.17 -23.20 -2.66
CA ALA A 8 0.99 -22.88 -3.83
C ALA A 8 0.19 -22.99 -5.14
N SER A 9 -0.87 -23.81 -5.16
CA SER A 9 -1.73 -23.94 -6.35
C SER A 9 -2.78 -22.81 -6.38
N PRO A 10 -3.04 -22.18 -7.55
CA PRO A 10 -4.09 -21.17 -7.68
C PRO A 10 -5.47 -21.68 -7.25
N SER A 11 -5.79 -22.94 -7.56
CA SER A 11 -7.09 -23.55 -7.26
C SER A 11 -7.41 -23.61 -5.76
N THR A 12 -6.40 -23.82 -4.91
CA THR A 12 -6.56 -23.90 -3.46
C THR A 12 -6.44 -22.52 -2.80
N PHE A 13 -5.68 -21.60 -3.39
CA PHE A 13 -5.50 -20.25 -2.86
C PHE A 13 -6.66 -19.30 -3.18
N TYR A 14 -7.22 -19.34 -4.39
CA TYR A 14 -8.24 -18.38 -4.83
C TYR A 14 -9.47 -18.29 -3.91
N PRO A 15 -10.04 -19.41 -3.42
CA PRO A 15 -11.16 -19.36 -2.48
C PRO A 15 -10.79 -18.75 -1.12
N LEU A 16 -9.55 -18.97 -0.65
CA LEU A 16 -9.04 -18.36 0.57
C LEU A 16 -8.85 -16.85 0.37
N ALA A 17 -8.20 -16.46 -0.73
CA ALA A 17 -8.00 -15.06 -1.08
C ALA A 17 -9.34 -14.32 -1.14
N GLY A 18 -10.36 -14.88 -1.82
CA GLY A 18 -11.69 -14.30 -1.90
C GLY A 18 -12.35 -14.05 -0.52
N LYS A 19 -12.12 -14.93 0.46
CA LYS A 19 -12.60 -14.74 1.84
C LYS A 19 -11.83 -13.66 2.60
N LEU A 20 -10.53 -13.50 2.33
CA LEU A 20 -9.65 -12.56 3.02
C LEU A 20 -9.69 -11.14 2.42
N VAL A 21 -9.97 -11.01 1.12
CA VAL A 21 -10.08 -9.73 0.41
C VAL A 21 -10.95 -8.70 1.14
N PRO A 22 -12.19 -8.99 1.59
CA PRO A 22 -13.01 -7.98 2.26
C PRO A 22 -12.39 -7.48 3.58
N TRP A 23 -11.73 -8.37 4.33
CA TRP A 23 -11.05 -8.00 5.57
C TRP A 23 -9.83 -7.12 5.32
N PHE A 24 -9.01 -7.47 4.34
CA PHE A 24 -7.85 -6.65 3.97
C PHE A 24 -8.27 -5.31 3.35
N ALA A 25 -9.36 -5.28 2.57
CA ALA A 25 -9.91 -4.05 2.04
C ALA A 25 -10.43 -3.13 3.15
N ALA A 26 -11.16 -3.67 4.13
CA ALA A 26 -11.62 -2.91 5.29
C ALA A 26 -10.45 -2.36 6.11
N LEU A 27 -9.44 -3.19 6.37
CA LEU A 27 -8.24 -2.78 7.10
C LEU A 27 -7.45 -1.70 6.34
N ALA A 28 -7.29 -1.86 5.03
CA ALA A 28 -6.66 -0.85 4.17
C ALA A 28 -7.42 0.47 4.19
N PHE A 29 -8.76 0.43 4.12
CA PHE A 29 -9.60 1.62 4.19
C PHE A 29 -9.46 2.34 5.55
N ILE A 30 -9.51 1.60 6.65
CA ILE A 30 -9.35 2.17 8.00
C ILE A 30 -7.96 2.83 8.13
N LEU A 31 -6.90 2.12 7.73
CA LEU A 31 -5.54 2.67 7.79
C LEU A 31 -5.37 3.90 6.89
N ALA A 32 -6.00 3.92 5.71
CA ALA A 32 -5.98 5.08 4.84
C ALA A 32 -6.67 6.30 5.48
N VAL A 33 -7.85 6.11 6.06
CA VAL A 33 -8.57 7.19 6.77
C VAL A 33 -7.76 7.73 7.94
N VAL A 34 -7.18 6.84 8.76
CA VAL A 34 -6.32 7.22 9.88
C VAL A 34 -5.07 7.96 9.40
N GLY A 35 -4.41 7.47 8.36
CA GLY A 35 -3.22 8.11 7.78
C GLY A 35 -3.53 9.51 7.23
N LEU A 36 -4.67 9.69 6.56
CA LEU A 36 -5.11 11.00 6.08
C LEU A 36 -5.41 11.96 7.23
N TYR A 37 -6.08 11.48 8.29
CA TYR A 37 -6.33 12.28 9.48
C TYR A 37 -5.04 12.75 10.15
N ILE A 38 -4.07 11.85 10.32
CA ILE A 38 -2.77 12.19 10.90
C ILE A 38 -2.04 13.21 10.02
N SER A 39 -2.02 13.00 8.70
CA SER A 39 -1.33 13.87 7.75
C SER A 39 -1.90 15.29 7.73
N PHE A 40 -3.23 15.42 7.71
CA PHE A 40 -3.85 16.74 7.59
C PHE A 40 -4.04 17.47 8.93
N PHE A 41 -4.31 16.78 10.03
CA PHE A 41 -4.70 17.44 11.28
C PHE A 41 -3.65 17.32 12.39
N VAL A 42 -2.97 16.20 12.51
CA VAL A 42 -2.04 15.93 13.63
C VAL A 42 -0.61 16.37 13.30
N ALA A 43 -0.18 16.21 12.06
CA ALA A 43 1.19 16.52 11.64
C ALA A 43 1.55 17.99 11.91
N PRO A 44 2.73 18.28 12.48
CA PRO A 44 3.13 19.66 12.72
C PRO A 44 3.38 20.39 11.39
N THR A 45 3.17 21.70 11.38
CA THR A 45 3.58 22.57 10.27
C THR A 45 5.06 22.90 10.37
N ASP A 46 5.69 23.12 9.22
CA ASP A 46 7.04 23.64 9.18
C ASP A 46 7.06 25.19 9.22
N PHE A 47 8.16 25.77 9.71
CA PHE A 47 8.30 27.22 9.82
C PHE A 47 8.38 27.94 8.46
N GLN A 48 9.01 27.33 7.46
CA GLN A 48 9.21 27.94 6.14
C GLN A 48 8.05 27.63 5.20
N GLN A 49 7.49 26.42 5.29
CA GLN A 49 6.45 25.95 4.37
C GLN A 49 5.03 26.01 4.94
N GLY A 50 4.87 26.32 6.23
CA GLY A 50 3.57 26.42 6.91
C GLY A 50 2.75 25.13 6.78
N GLU A 51 1.47 25.29 6.44
CA GLU A 51 0.53 24.17 6.20
C GLU A 51 0.89 23.31 4.98
N GLY A 52 1.62 23.87 4.01
CA GLY A 52 2.04 23.15 2.80
C GLY A 52 2.97 21.97 3.11
N TYR A 53 3.70 22.03 4.23
CA TYR A 53 4.54 20.92 4.70
C TYR A 53 3.77 19.62 4.88
N ARG A 54 2.49 19.68 5.29
CA ARG A 54 1.68 18.49 5.54
C ARG A 54 1.47 17.61 4.30
N ILE A 55 1.63 18.17 3.10
CA ILE A 55 1.47 17.44 1.83
C ILE A 55 2.53 16.33 1.69
N ILE A 56 3.72 16.50 2.26
CA ILE A 56 4.82 15.53 2.10
C ILE A 56 4.47 14.15 2.67
N PHE A 57 3.64 14.09 3.72
CA PHE A 57 3.25 12.84 4.37
C PHE A 57 2.41 11.93 3.46
N ILE A 58 1.79 12.50 2.43
CA ILE A 58 1.07 11.75 1.38
C ILE A 58 1.93 11.62 0.13
N HIS A 59 2.58 12.72 -0.28
CA HIS A 59 3.32 12.79 -1.53
C HIS A 59 4.55 11.88 -1.57
N VAL A 60 5.41 11.93 -0.54
CA VAL A 60 6.66 11.17 -0.50
C VAL A 60 6.44 9.66 -0.59
N PRO A 61 5.57 9.04 0.23
CA PRO A 61 5.30 7.60 0.10
C PRO A 61 4.63 7.25 -1.24
N ALA A 62 3.74 8.10 -1.76
CA ALA A 62 3.12 7.88 -3.07
C ALA A 62 4.15 7.90 -4.21
N ALA A 63 5.09 8.85 -4.19
CA ALA A 63 6.18 8.94 -5.16
C ALA A 63 7.07 7.70 -5.11
N TRP A 64 7.42 7.22 -3.92
CA TRP A 64 8.19 5.99 -3.75
C TRP A 64 7.48 4.76 -4.32
N MET A 65 6.18 4.60 -4.02
CA MET A 65 5.39 3.50 -4.58
C MET A 65 5.28 3.58 -6.10
N SER A 66 5.10 4.79 -6.66
CA SER A 66 5.08 5.00 -8.10
C SER A 66 6.39 4.60 -8.77
N MET A 67 7.53 5.02 -8.21
CA MET A 67 8.85 4.66 -8.73
C MET A 67 9.11 3.16 -8.64
N PHE A 68 8.72 2.53 -7.52
CA PHE A 68 8.83 1.07 -7.37
C PHE A 68 8.02 0.32 -8.43
N ILE A 69 6.75 0.68 -8.62
CA ILE A 69 5.90 0.06 -9.65
C ILE A 69 6.49 0.28 -11.04
N PHE A 70 7.04 1.46 -11.32
CA PHE A 70 7.70 1.75 -12.59
C PHE A 70 8.90 0.81 -12.85
N VAL A 71 9.76 0.61 -11.85
CA VAL A 71 10.89 -0.33 -11.94
C VAL A 71 10.41 -1.77 -12.16
N VAL A 72 9.39 -2.21 -11.42
CA VAL A 72 8.81 -3.55 -11.58
C VAL A 72 8.25 -3.74 -12.99
N MET A 73 7.48 -2.77 -13.50
CA MET A 73 6.96 -2.81 -14.86
C MET A 73 8.08 -2.87 -15.90
N ALA A 74 9.10 -2.02 -15.77
CA ALA A 74 10.25 -2.02 -16.66
C ALA A 74 10.97 -3.38 -16.67
N PHE A 75 11.19 -3.96 -15.49
CA PHE A 75 11.80 -5.29 -15.35
C PHE A 75 11.00 -6.37 -16.08
N TRP A 76 9.68 -6.44 -15.90
CA TRP A 76 8.83 -7.41 -16.59
C TRP A 76 8.78 -7.17 -18.11
N SER A 77 8.82 -5.92 -18.57
CA SER A 77 8.89 -5.60 -20.00
C SER A 77 10.20 -5.99 -20.67
N ALA A 78 11.29 -6.12 -19.90
CA ALA A 78 12.59 -6.51 -20.41
C ALA A 78 12.77 -8.04 -20.46
N ILE A 79 12.06 -8.78 -19.61
CA ILE A 79 12.11 -10.24 -19.54
C ILE A 79 11.05 -10.90 -20.43
N GLY A 80 9.87 -10.29 -20.51
CA GLY A 80 8.77 -10.74 -21.37
C GLY A 80 9.05 -10.50 -22.84
#